data_AF-A0A7J4NQH6-F1
#
_entry.id   AF-A0A7J4NQH6-F1
#
_cell.length_a   1.000
_cell.length_b   1.000
_cell.length_c   1.000
_cell.angle_alpha   90.00
_cell.angle_beta   90.00
_cell.angle_gamma   90.00
#
_symmetry.space_group_name_H-M   'P 1'
#
loop_
_entity.id
_entity.type
_entity.pdbx_description
1 polymer ?
#
loop_
_entity_poly.entity_id
_entity_poly.type
_entity_poly.pdbx_seq_one_letter_code
_entity_poly.pdbx_strand_id
1 'polypeptide(L)'
;MEPPTPDQWTALLRCFILILCMAGAALMDHWQRRVPNEWWIRWGVAIGFLLLVEVILLEADVALFLGTFGLLAWCSASVIGTPSLKDMREGSRIDILVAIWYLLGIIGGGAALYLHAPNALWSLGLATDAPMFQLTDMAAIELAESRGLLLLRLIGLAVGIGFIEIAWRARLLYGGADAKAMIVVALAIPWWIGIGPFGETTAVPPMVSVLIWSALAFLILPFVTISRNIRTGHSGPLRMIWHAERWGLDQIPGQQVWILSDIVETADGERKIRERMR
;
A
#
# COMPACT_ATOMS: atom_id res chain seq x y z
N MET A 1 -19.95 28.40 4.73
CA MET A 1 -19.11 27.19 4.81
C MET A 1 -17.81 27.63 5.44
N GLU A 2 -17.42 27.06 6.58
CA GLU A 2 -16.12 27.36 7.18
C GLU A 2 -15.00 26.89 6.25
N PRO A 3 -13.90 27.64 6.14
CA PRO A 3 -12.75 27.22 5.35
C PRO A 3 -12.16 25.93 5.93
N PRO A 4 -11.67 24.99 5.10
CA PRO A 4 -11.07 23.78 5.60
C PRO A 4 -9.84 24.10 6.46
N THR A 5 -9.68 23.36 7.56
CA THR A 5 -8.49 23.47 8.41
C THR A 5 -7.25 22.93 7.67
N PRO A 6 -6.02 23.36 8.04
CA PRO A 6 -4.80 22.96 7.32
C PRO A 6 -4.62 21.44 7.15
N ASP A 7 -5.03 20.65 8.14
CA ASP A 7 -5.06 19.18 8.09
C ASP A 7 -6.03 18.66 7.00
N GLN A 8 -7.21 19.26 6.85
CA GLN A 8 -8.18 18.89 5.80
C GLN A 8 -7.63 19.16 4.39
N TRP A 9 -6.88 20.25 4.21
CA TRP A 9 -6.20 20.52 2.94
C TRP A 9 -5.15 19.46 2.61
N THR A 10 -4.36 19.04 3.60
CA THR A 10 -3.38 17.95 3.37
C THR A 10 -4.06 16.62 3.05
N ALA A 11 -5.19 16.31 3.70
CA ALA A 11 -5.97 15.11 3.42
C ALA A 11 -6.58 15.11 2.01
N LEU A 12 -7.17 16.23 1.57
CA LEU A 12 -7.70 16.37 0.21
C LEU A 12 -6.61 16.24 -0.85
N LEU A 13 -5.45 16.88 -0.61
CA LEU A 13 -4.31 16.80 -1.51
C LEU A 13 -3.78 15.37 -1.63
N ARG A 14 -3.73 14.63 -0.52
CA ARG A 14 -3.36 13.20 -0.51
C ARG A 14 -4.33 12.35 -1.31
N CYS A 15 -5.63 12.52 -1.12
CA CYS A 15 -6.64 11.81 -1.88
C CYS A 15 -6.50 12.11 -3.38
N PHE A 16 -6.31 13.38 -3.74
CA PHE A 16 -6.12 13.77 -5.14
C PHE A 16 -4.87 13.14 -5.76
N ILE A 17 -3.73 13.23 -5.08
CA ILE A 17 -2.45 12.61 -5.51
C ILE A 17 -2.59 11.09 -5.62
N LEU A 18 -3.26 10.45 -4.65
CA LEU A 18 -3.49 9.02 -4.65
C LEU A 18 -4.34 8.59 -5.86
N ILE A 19 -5.44 9.30 -6.13
CA ILE A 19 -6.30 9.03 -7.28
C ILE A 19 -5.51 9.15 -8.58
N LEU A 20 -4.72 10.21 -8.74
CA LEU A 20 -3.88 10.38 -9.94
C LEU A 20 -2.80 9.30 -10.06
N CYS A 21 -2.13 8.96 -8.95
CA CYS A 21 -1.13 7.90 -8.90
C CYS A 21 -1.73 6.55 -9.33
N MET A 22 -2.88 6.19 -8.77
CA MET A 22 -3.55 4.91 -9.04
C MET A 22 -4.19 4.86 -10.43
N ALA A 23 -4.81 5.96 -10.89
CA ALA A 23 -5.37 6.05 -12.24
C ALA A 23 -4.26 5.92 -13.30
N GLY A 24 -3.13 6.59 -13.09
CA GLY A 24 -1.97 6.44 -13.99
C GLY A 24 -1.36 5.05 -13.92
N ALA A 25 -1.24 4.44 -12.74
CA ALA A 25 -0.79 3.06 -12.60
C ALA A 25 -1.71 2.07 -13.35
N ALA A 26 -3.04 2.22 -13.21
CA ALA A 26 -4.02 1.41 -13.92
C ALA A 26 -3.95 1.61 -15.45
N LEU A 27 -3.71 2.83 -15.91
CA LEU A 27 -3.54 3.13 -17.33
C LEU A 27 -2.27 2.50 -17.91
N MET A 28 -1.16 2.57 -17.17
CA MET A 28 0.09 1.91 -17.55
C MET A 28 -0.04 0.39 -17.54
N ASP A 29 -0.72 -0.17 -16.55
CA ASP A 29 -1.00 -1.60 -16.50
C ASP A 29 -1.87 -2.04 -17.69
N HIS A 30 -2.87 -1.25 -18.06
CA HIS A 30 -3.69 -1.51 -19.23
C HIS A 30 -2.88 -1.52 -20.55
N TRP A 31 -1.93 -0.59 -20.72
CA TRP A 31 -1.16 -0.45 -21.97
C TRP A 31 0.09 -1.33 -22.04
N GLN A 32 0.77 -1.53 -20.92
CA GLN A 32 2.10 -2.15 -20.87
C GLN A 32 2.15 -3.42 -20.01
N ARG A 33 1.05 -3.77 -19.31
CA ARG A 33 0.95 -4.89 -18.34
C ARG A 33 2.00 -4.85 -17.22
N ARG A 34 2.54 -3.65 -16.99
CA ARG A 34 3.54 -3.40 -15.96
C ARG A 34 3.50 -1.95 -15.56
N VAL A 35 3.74 -1.71 -14.28
CA VAL A 35 3.99 -0.37 -13.74
C VAL A 35 5.45 -0.31 -13.31
N PRO A 36 6.30 0.52 -13.96
CA PRO A 36 7.73 0.57 -13.68
C PRO A 36 8.00 1.13 -12.27
N ASN A 37 9.13 0.73 -11.68
CA ASN A 37 9.55 1.21 -10.35
C ASN A 37 9.62 2.73 -10.29
N GLU A 38 10.09 3.39 -11.36
CA GLU A 38 10.20 4.85 -11.45
C GLU A 38 8.86 5.56 -11.20
N TRP A 39 7.73 4.97 -11.59
CA TRP A 39 6.40 5.51 -11.31
C TRP A 39 6.16 5.56 -9.80
N TRP A 40 6.40 4.43 -9.13
CA TRP A 40 6.26 4.30 -7.69
C TRP A 40 7.25 5.19 -6.92
N ILE A 41 8.48 5.40 -7.42
CA ILE A 41 9.43 6.32 -6.81
C ILE A 41 8.89 7.76 -6.88
N ARG A 42 8.48 8.24 -8.06
CA ARG A 42 8.05 9.63 -8.24
C ARG A 42 6.85 9.97 -7.36
N TRP A 43 5.82 9.13 -7.35
CA TRP A 43 4.64 9.34 -6.52
C TRP A 43 4.92 9.06 -5.04
N GLY A 44 5.75 8.05 -4.74
CA GLY A 44 6.17 7.73 -3.38
C GLY A 44 6.95 8.88 -2.72
N VAL A 45 7.80 9.60 -3.46
CA VAL A 45 8.48 10.80 -2.95
C VAL A 45 7.48 11.90 -2.62
N ALA A 46 6.50 12.18 -3.48
CA ALA A 46 5.49 13.21 -3.23
C ALA A 46 4.63 12.87 -2.00
N ILE A 47 4.19 11.62 -1.89
CA ILE A 47 3.36 11.15 -0.77
C ILE A 47 4.16 11.10 0.53
N GLY A 48 5.39 10.59 0.49
CA GLY A 48 6.29 10.58 1.63
C GLY A 48 6.64 11.98 2.12
N PHE A 49 6.83 12.94 1.22
CA PHE A 49 7.02 14.34 1.58
C PHE A 49 5.79 14.90 2.31
N LEU A 50 4.58 14.62 1.83
CA LEU A 50 3.34 15.03 2.53
C LEU A 50 3.19 14.36 3.89
N LEU A 51 3.68 13.13 4.07
CA LEU A 51 3.73 12.48 5.39
C LEU A 51 4.64 13.24 6.34
N LEU A 52 5.84 13.62 5.89
CA LEU A 52 6.79 14.37 6.72
C LEU A 52 6.26 15.76 7.09
N VAL A 53 5.68 16.49 6.13
CA VAL A 53 5.07 17.80 6.39
C VAL A 53 3.97 17.69 7.44
N GLU A 54 3.10 16.70 7.33
CA GLU A 54 2.00 16.54 8.27
C GLU A 54 2.47 16.14 9.67
N VAL A 55 3.46 15.26 9.78
CA VAL A 55 4.05 14.92 11.08
C VAL A 55 4.65 16.16 11.75
N ILE A 56 5.24 17.08 10.99
CA ILE A 56 5.68 18.40 11.51
C ILE A 56 4.48 19.26 11.94
N LEU A 57 3.41 19.30 11.15
CA LEU A 57 2.17 20.02 11.51
C LEU A 57 1.49 19.46 12.76
N LEU A 58 1.69 18.17 13.06
CA LEU A 58 1.25 17.50 14.29
C LEU A 58 2.25 17.67 15.45
N GLU A 59 3.19 18.62 15.34
CA GLU A 59 4.15 19.00 16.38
C GLU A 59 5.05 17.86 16.88
N ALA A 60 5.39 16.94 15.97
CA ALA A 60 6.34 15.88 16.22
C ALA A 60 7.69 16.42 16.69
N ASP A 61 8.28 15.73 17.67
CA ASP A 61 9.67 15.95 18.03
C ASP A 61 10.62 15.20 17.09
N VAL A 62 11.93 15.36 17.31
CA VAL A 62 12.97 14.75 16.47
C VAL A 62 12.85 13.23 16.47
N ALA A 63 12.47 12.61 17.59
CA ALA A 63 12.34 11.16 17.70
C ALA A 63 11.19 10.65 16.82
N LEU A 64 10.01 11.25 16.93
CA LEU A 64 8.84 10.91 16.11
C LEU A 64 9.12 11.17 14.62
N PHE A 65 9.74 12.30 14.28
CA PHE A 65 10.11 12.63 12.92
C PHE A 65 11.08 11.62 12.30
N LEU A 66 12.15 11.24 13.02
CA LEU A 66 13.08 10.21 12.58
C LEU A 66 12.41 8.83 12.51
N GLY A 67 11.48 8.52 13.42
CA GLY A 67 10.66 7.30 13.34
C GLY A 67 9.82 7.24 12.07
N THR A 68 9.13 8.34 11.71
CA THR A 68 8.41 8.47 10.43
C THR A 68 9.36 8.30 9.24
N PHE A 69 10.54 8.93 9.30
CA PHE A 69 11.55 8.80 8.26
C PHE A 69 12.01 7.34 8.10
N GLY A 70 12.10 6.58 9.20
CA GLY A 70 12.37 5.14 9.19
C GLY A 70 11.29 4.31 8.50
N LEU A 71 10.01 4.65 8.70
CA LEU A 71 8.91 3.98 7.98
C LEU A 71 8.99 4.22 6.48
N LEU A 72 9.35 5.44 6.05
CA LEU A 72 9.58 5.73 4.64
C LEU A 72 10.78 4.94 4.08
N ALA A 73 11.86 4.79 4.87
CA ALA A 73 12.98 3.92 4.52
C ALA A 73 12.53 2.48 4.29
N TRP A 74 11.67 1.97 5.18
CA TRP A 74 11.11 0.63 5.07
C TRP A 74 10.28 0.47 3.80
N CYS A 75 9.36 1.39 3.52
CA CYS A 75 8.58 1.37 2.28
C CYS A 75 9.45 1.41 1.02
N SER A 76 10.57 2.13 1.06
CA SER A 76 11.50 2.25 -0.07
C SER A 76 12.10 0.91 -0.50
N ALA A 77 12.19 -0.09 0.40
CA ALA A 77 12.69 -1.43 0.10
C ALA A 77 11.94 -2.10 -1.06
N SER A 78 10.64 -1.82 -1.19
CA SER A 78 9.80 -2.38 -2.25
C SER A 78 10.15 -1.87 -3.65
N VAL A 79 10.81 -0.72 -3.76
CA VAL A 79 11.05 -0.03 -5.03
C VAL A 79 12.55 0.11 -5.35
N ILE A 80 13.34 0.48 -4.34
CA ILE A 80 14.81 0.64 -4.44
C ILE A 80 15.53 -0.69 -4.16
N GLY A 81 14.95 -1.55 -3.31
CA GLY A 81 15.57 -2.78 -2.82
C GLY A 81 16.16 -2.59 -1.42
N THR A 82 16.63 -3.68 -0.83
CA THR A 82 17.29 -3.66 0.48
C THR A 82 18.80 -3.52 0.31
N PRO A 83 19.48 -2.70 1.12
CA PRO A 83 20.93 -2.51 1.04
C PRO A 83 21.66 -3.83 1.33
N SER A 84 22.66 -4.14 0.51
CA SER A 84 23.48 -5.35 0.63
C SER A 84 24.80 -5.01 1.31
N LEU A 85 25.18 -5.77 2.34
CA LEU A 85 26.48 -5.61 2.99
C LEU A 85 27.65 -5.80 2.03
N LYS A 86 27.46 -6.63 0.98
CA LYS A 86 28.47 -6.84 -0.05
C LYS A 86 28.65 -5.56 -0.88
N ASP A 87 27.54 -4.99 -1.35
CA ASP A 87 27.56 -3.85 -2.26
C ASP A 87 28.01 -2.57 -1.54
N MET A 88 27.70 -2.45 -0.24
CA MET A 88 28.27 -1.41 0.63
C MET A 88 29.79 -1.51 0.77
N ARG A 89 30.33 -2.74 0.93
CA ARG A 89 31.79 -2.97 0.98
C ARG A 89 32.47 -2.66 -0.34
N GLU A 90 31.76 -2.87 -1.46
CA GLU A 90 32.22 -2.50 -2.80
C GLU A 90 32.08 -0.99 -3.09
N GLY A 91 31.51 -0.21 -2.16
CA GLY A 91 31.41 1.24 -2.25
C GLY A 91 30.13 1.77 -2.90
N SER A 92 29.06 0.97 -2.99
CA SER A 92 27.75 1.44 -3.47
C SER A 92 27.23 2.59 -2.61
N ARG A 93 27.16 3.78 -3.20
CA ARG A 93 26.66 4.98 -2.51
C ARG A 93 25.18 4.86 -2.16
N ILE A 94 24.40 4.18 -3.01
CA ILE A 94 22.95 4.02 -2.79
C ILE A 94 22.71 3.15 -1.56
N ASP A 95 23.37 1.99 -1.47
CA ASP A 95 23.23 1.08 -0.35
C ASP A 95 23.67 1.71 0.97
N ILE A 96 24.77 2.49 0.94
CA ILE A 96 25.25 3.23 2.11
C ILE A 96 24.21 4.27 2.57
N LEU A 97 23.66 5.05 1.64
CA LEU A 97 22.64 6.06 1.97
C LEU A 97 21.37 5.42 2.54
N VAL A 98 20.90 4.33 1.94
CA VAL A 98 19.72 3.59 2.42
C VAL A 98 20.00 2.94 3.78
N ALA A 99 21.21 2.42 4.02
CA ALA A 99 21.59 1.87 5.32
C ALA A 99 21.63 2.94 6.43
N ILE A 100 22.19 4.13 6.14
CA ILE A 100 22.15 5.27 7.07
C ILE A 100 20.71 5.68 7.34
N TRP A 101 19.87 5.70 6.31
CA TRP A 101 18.45 6.03 6.43
C TRP A 101 17.72 5.05 7.36
N TYR A 102 17.97 3.74 7.23
CA TYR A 102 17.44 2.74 8.17
C TYR A 102 17.94 2.95 9.59
N LEU A 103 19.23 3.22 9.78
CA LEU A 103 19.81 3.41 11.09
C LEU A 103 19.17 4.61 11.81
N LEU A 104 19.02 5.73 11.12
CA LEU A 104 18.33 6.91 11.64
C LEU A 104 16.88 6.58 12.01
N GLY A 105 16.20 5.80 11.17
CA GLY A 105 14.84 5.32 11.42
C GLY A 105 14.71 4.47 12.68
N ILE A 106 15.61 3.50 12.87
CA ILE A 106 15.62 2.61 14.03
C ILE A 106 15.91 3.39 15.32
N ILE A 107 16.89 4.29 15.29
CA ILE A 107 17.22 5.15 16.44
C ILE A 107 16.03 6.06 16.77
N GLY A 108 15.44 6.70 15.76
CA GLY A 108 14.25 7.55 15.92
C GLY A 108 13.07 6.81 16.50
N GLY A 109 12.73 5.64 15.93
CA GLY A 109 11.63 4.80 16.42
C GLY A 109 11.86 4.30 17.85
N GLY A 110 13.08 3.87 18.18
CA GLY A 110 13.45 3.47 19.53
C GLY A 110 13.36 4.61 20.55
N ALA A 111 13.85 5.80 20.17
CA ALA A 111 13.74 7.00 21.00
C ALA A 111 12.26 7.43 21.17
N ALA A 112 11.46 7.35 20.10
CA ALA A 112 10.04 7.71 20.14
C ALA A 112 9.26 6.76 21.06
N LEU A 113 9.55 5.46 21.01
CA LEU A 113 9.01 4.48 21.95
C LEU A 113 9.41 4.82 23.38
N TYR A 114 10.69 5.08 23.64
CA TYR A 114 11.16 5.39 24.99
C TYR A 114 10.49 6.65 25.58
N LEU A 115 10.35 7.71 24.77
CA LEU A 115 9.84 9.01 25.22
C LEU A 115 8.31 9.06 25.33
N HIS A 116 7.59 8.44 24.38
CA HIS A 116 6.15 8.66 24.21
C HIS A 116 5.29 7.43 24.51
N ALA A 117 5.87 6.23 24.63
CA ALA A 117 5.08 5.02 24.91
C ALA A 117 4.25 5.10 26.21
N PRO A 118 4.75 5.68 27.33
CA PRO A 118 3.93 5.78 28.54
C PRO A 118 2.64 6.58 28.34
N ASN A 119 2.72 7.74 27.66
CA ASN A 119 1.53 8.54 27.33
C ASN A 119 0.64 7.82 26.32
N ALA A 120 1.23 7.16 25.32
CA ALA A 120 0.51 6.37 24.34
C ALA A 120 -0.28 5.21 24.98
N LEU A 121 0.32 4.47 25.91
CA LEU A 121 -0.35 3.38 26.64
C LEU A 121 -1.50 3.88 27.51
N TRP A 122 -1.35 5.06 28.10
CA TRP A 122 -2.44 5.71 28.83
C TRP A 122 -3.59 6.09 27.90
N SER A 123 -3.32 6.67 26.72
CA SER A 123 -4.35 6.97 25.71
C SER A 123 -5.10 5.72 25.23
N LEU A 124 -4.49 4.54 25.33
CA LEU A 124 -5.13 3.25 25.06
C LEU A 124 -5.93 2.67 26.25
N GLY A 125 -5.90 3.32 27.41
CA GLY A 125 -6.47 2.79 28.66
C GLY A 125 -5.69 1.60 29.23
N LEU A 126 -4.46 1.37 28.77
CA LEU A 126 -3.59 0.26 29.20
C LEU A 126 -2.65 0.64 30.35
N ALA A 127 -2.53 1.92 30.65
CA ALA A 127 -1.77 2.45 31.78
C ALA A 127 -2.64 3.41 32.60
N THR A 128 -2.49 3.38 33.92
CA THR A 128 -3.22 4.26 34.85
C THR A 128 -2.47 5.56 35.11
N ASP A 129 -1.14 5.54 35.04
CA ASP A 129 -0.27 6.67 35.34
C ASP A 129 0.57 7.03 34.11
N ALA A 130 0.36 8.25 33.60
CA ALA A 130 1.11 8.80 32.49
C ALA A 130 2.03 9.93 32.98
N PRO A 131 3.30 9.99 32.51
CA PRO A 131 4.22 11.09 32.82
C PRO A 131 3.63 12.48 32.52
N MET A 132 2.73 12.60 31.54
CA MET A 132 2.03 13.86 31.27
C MET A 132 1.30 14.45 32.48
N PHE A 133 0.85 13.64 33.45
CA PHE A 133 0.20 14.14 34.68
C PHE A 133 1.15 14.81 35.66
N GLN A 134 2.46 14.68 35.47
CA GLN A 134 3.47 15.39 36.27
C GLN A 134 3.69 16.81 35.75
N LEU A 135 3.14 17.15 34.57
CA LEU A 135 3.23 18.48 33.97
C LEU A 135 2.19 19.39 34.61
N THR A 136 2.55 20.66 34.83
CA THR A 136 1.68 21.67 35.45
C THR A 136 1.04 22.61 34.43
N ASP A 137 1.56 22.65 33.21
CA ASP A 137 1.08 23.51 32.12
C ASP A 137 0.15 22.74 31.19
N MET A 138 -1.05 23.27 30.97
CA MET A 138 -2.07 22.63 30.12
C MET A 138 -1.58 22.43 28.69
N ALA A 139 -0.85 23.40 28.13
CA ALA A 139 -0.30 23.27 26.77
C ALA A 139 0.73 22.14 26.68
N ALA A 140 1.56 21.96 27.72
CA ALA A 140 2.52 20.87 27.79
C ALA A 140 1.84 19.49 27.91
N ILE A 141 0.72 19.41 28.64
CA ILE A 141 -0.09 18.19 28.76
C ILE A 141 -0.68 17.80 27.40
N GLU A 142 -1.33 18.74 26.70
CA GLU A 142 -1.92 18.50 25.38
C GLU A 142 -0.88 18.06 24.36
N LEU A 143 0.31 18.68 24.37
CA LEU A 143 1.41 18.30 23.49
C LEU A 143 1.93 16.88 23.79
N ALA A 144 2.07 16.54 25.06
CA ALA A 144 2.54 15.23 25.50
C ALA A 144 1.55 14.10 25.12
N GLU A 145 0.25 14.38 25.21
CA GLU A 145 -0.81 13.48 24.75
C GLU A 145 -0.81 13.35 23.23
N SER A 146 -0.77 14.47 22.50
CA SER A 146 -0.74 14.50 21.03
C SER A 146 0.43 13.68 20.46
N ARG A 147 1.61 13.79 21.07
CA ARG A 147 2.79 13.00 20.69
C ARG A 147 2.65 11.51 21.01
N GLY A 148 2.01 11.16 22.13
CA GLY A 148 1.64 9.78 22.45
C GLY A 148 0.68 9.19 21.40
N LEU A 149 -0.35 9.95 21.02
CA LEU A 149 -1.30 9.55 19.98
C LEU A 149 -0.62 9.44 18.60
N LEU A 150 0.30 10.36 18.28
CA LEU A 150 1.08 10.30 17.04
C LEU A 150 1.96 9.04 16.99
N LEU A 151 2.60 8.65 18.10
CA LEU A 151 3.34 7.39 18.19
C LEU A 151 2.42 6.20 17.86
N LEU A 152 1.22 6.14 18.44
CA LEU A 152 0.25 5.07 18.15
C LEU A 152 -0.14 5.03 16.67
N ARG A 153 -0.36 6.20 16.06
CA ARG A 153 -0.65 6.32 14.63
C ARG A 153 0.51 5.79 13.76
N LEU A 154 1.75 6.13 14.11
CA LEU A 154 2.94 5.63 13.41
C LEU A 154 3.13 4.12 13.60
N ILE A 155 2.85 3.58 14.79
CA ILE A 155 2.83 2.12 15.02
C ILE A 155 1.75 1.46 14.16
N GLY A 156 0.54 2.03 14.11
CA GLY A 156 -0.54 1.54 13.26
C GLY A 156 -0.16 1.52 11.78
N LEU A 157 0.51 2.57 11.29
CA LEU A 157 1.07 2.62 9.94
C LEU A 157 2.13 1.53 9.73
N ALA A 158 3.05 1.34 10.68
CA ALA A 158 4.08 0.31 10.64
C ALA A 158 3.49 -1.10 10.56
N VAL A 159 2.46 -1.38 11.38
CA VAL A 159 1.70 -2.64 11.36
C VAL A 159 1.04 -2.84 10.00
N GLY A 160 0.42 -1.80 9.43
CA GLY A 160 -0.18 -1.87 8.10
C GLY A 160 0.83 -2.19 6.99
N ILE A 161 1.99 -1.52 7.00
CA ILE A 161 3.10 -1.80 6.06
C ILE A 161 3.60 -3.23 6.22
N GLY A 162 3.85 -3.66 7.46
CA GLY A 162 4.29 -5.02 7.78
C GLY A 162 3.29 -6.08 7.33
N PHE A 163 1.98 -5.84 7.51
CA PHE A 163 0.92 -6.72 7.03
C PHE A 163 0.99 -6.89 5.50
N ILE A 164 1.13 -5.79 4.74
CA ILE A 164 1.24 -5.83 3.28
C ILE A 164 2.49 -6.61 2.86
N GLU A 165 3.62 -6.37 3.52
CA GLU A 165 4.87 -7.07 3.19
C GLU A 165 4.79 -8.57 3.48
N ILE A 166 4.19 -8.96 4.62
CA ILE A 166 3.94 -10.37 4.94
C ILE A 166 3.01 -10.99 3.92
N ALA A 167 1.91 -10.32 3.55
CA ALA A 167 0.97 -10.81 2.55
C ALA A 167 1.64 -11.01 1.18
N TRP A 168 2.55 -10.11 0.78
CA TRP A 168 3.33 -10.26 -0.43
C TRP A 168 4.36 -11.40 -0.36
N ARG A 169 5.14 -11.49 0.73
CA ARG A 169 6.13 -12.57 0.93
C ARG A 169 5.48 -13.95 1.03
N ALA A 170 4.30 -14.03 1.63
CA ALA A 170 3.49 -15.25 1.72
C ALA A 170 2.76 -15.60 0.40
N ARG A 171 2.93 -14.81 -0.66
CA ARG A 171 2.24 -14.95 -1.96
C ARG A 171 0.71 -14.90 -1.86
N LEU A 172 0.18 -14.21 -0.85
CA LEU A 172 -1.24 -13.83 -0.80
C LEU A 172 -1.52 -12.69 -1.79
N LEU A 173 -0.55 -11.79 -1.97
CA LEU A 173 -0.52 -10.80 -3.05
C LEU A 173 0.42 -11.28 -4.16
N TYR A 174 -0.14 -11.69 -5.29
CA TYR A 174 0.62 -12.26 -6.41
C TYR A 174 1.38 -11.19 -7.22
N GLY A 175 0.90 -9.95 -7.25
CA GLY A 175 1.50 -8.85 -8.01
C GLY A 175 2.45 -8.00 -7.19
N GLY A 176 3.69 -7.84 -7.67
CA GLY A 176 4.64 -6.86 -7.10
C GLY A 176 4.19 -5.40 -7.31
N ALA A 177 3.35 -5.13 -8.32
CA ALA A 177 2.71 -3.83 -8.50
C ALA A 177 1.61 -3.60 -7.45
N ASP A 178 0.80 -4.62 -7.15
CA ASP A 178 -0.26 -4.54 -6.15
C ASP A 178 0.30 -4.25 -4.76
N ALA A 179 1.37 -4.95 -4.36
CA ALA A 179 2.04 -4.70 -3.08
C ALA A 179 2.54 -3.25 -2.97
N LYS A 180 3.16 -2.71 -4.03
CA LYS A 180 3.61 -1.31 -4.08
C LYS A 180 2.42 -0.34 -4.02
N ALA A 181 1.34 -0.63 -4.73
CA ALA A 181 0.12 0.16 -4.69
C ALA A 181 -0.43 0.23 -3.26
N MET A 182 -0.50 -0.90 -2.57
CA MET A 182 -0.96 -0.97 -1.18
C MET A 182 -0.05 -0.18 -0.22
N ILE A 183 1.27 -0.25 -0.39
CA ILE A 183 2.22 0.58 0.38
C ILE A 183 1.95 2.07 0.12
N VAL A 184 1.75 2.47 -1.13
CA VAL A 184 1.43 3.86 -1.49
C VAL A 184 0.10 4.31 -0.88
N VAL A 185 -0.93 3.46 -0.87
CA VAL A 185 -2.20 3.74 -0.19
C VAL A 185 -1.99 3.94 1.31
N ALA A 186 -1.20 3.07 1.94
CA ALA A 186 -0.90 3.17 3.38
C ALA A 186 -0.17 4.48 3.73
N LEU A 187 0.77 4.93 2.88
CA LEU A 187 1.46 6.19 3.08
C LEU A 187 0.60 7.43 2.78
N ALA A 188 -0.31 7.33 1.80
CA ALA A 188 -1.19 8.43 1.41
C ALA A 188 -2.34 8.64 2.40
N ILE A 189 -2.84 7.57 3.01
CA ILE A 189 -3.91 7.61 4.02
C ILE A 189 -3.42 6.88 5.28
N PRO A 190 -2.44 7.47 6.00
CA PRO A 190 -1.73 6.81 7.10
C PRO A 190 -2.54 6.73 8.38
N TRP A 191 -3.48 7.65 8.57
CA TRP A 191 -4.21 7.78 9.82
C TRP A 191 -5.52 7.02 9.79
N TRP A 192 -5.73 6.30 10.88
CA TRP A 192 -6.99 5.64 11.17
C TRP A 192 -7.13 5.53 12.68
N ILE A 193 -8.37 5.64 13.14
CA ILE A 193 -8.72 5.61 14.56
C ILE A 193 -9.06 4.15 14.86
N GLY A 194 -8.11 3.32 15.30
CA GLY A 194 -8.47 1.90 15.46
C GLY A 194 -7.56 1.01 16.26
N ILE A 195 -6.79 1.56 17.20
CA ILE A 195 -6.35 0.76 18.34
C ILE A 195 -7.09 1.32 19.55
N GLY A 196 -8.36 0.96 19.69
CA GLY A 196 -9.05 1.07 20.98
C GLY A 196 -8.74 -0.17 21.84
N PRO A 197 -8.82 -0.08 23.17
CA PRO A 197 -8.80 -1.27 24.00
C PRO A 197 -9.93 -2.22 23.56
N PHE A 198 -9.60 -3.49 23.32
CA PHE A 198 -10.55 -4.59 23.10
C PHE A 198 -11.74 -4.31 22.14
N GLY A 199 -11.47 -3.84 20.92
CA GLY A 199 -12.46 -3.92 19.83
C GLY A 199 -13.58 -2.87 19.85
N GLU A 200 -13.46 -1.80 20.64
CA GLU A 200 -14.43 -0.69 20.64
C GLU A 200 -14.35 0.20 19.38
N THR A 201 -13.26 0.07 18.60
CA THR A 201 -13.09 0.80 17.34
C THR A 201 -13.38 -0.11 16.15
N THR A 202 -14.45 0.21 15.42
CA THR A 202 -14.92 -0.52 14.23
C THR A 202 -14.18 -0.12 12.94
N ALA A 203 -13.20 0.80 13.02
CA ALA A 203 -12.53 1.31 11.84
C ALA A 203 -11.38 0.38 11.41
N VAL A 204 -11.59 -0.30 10.28
CA VAL A 204 -10.56 -1.05 9.59
C VAL A 204 -9.52 -0.08 9.00
N PRO A 205 -8.21 -0.38 9.08
CA PRO A 205 -7.19 0.44 8.45
C PRO A 205 -7.52 0.75 6.96
N PRO A 206 -7.34 1.99 6.48
CA PRO A 206 -7.74 2.42 5.13
C PRO A 206 -7.19 1.52 4.03
N MET A 207 -5.92 1.11 4.12
CA MET A 207 -5.32 0.18 3.16
C MET A 207 -6.01 -1.19 3.16
N VAL A 208 -6.38 -1.73 4.32
CA VAL A 208 -7.14 -2.99 4.39
C VAL A 208 -8.54 -2.81 3.79
N SER A 209 -9.19 -1.67 4.05
CA SER A 209 -10.46 -1.33 3.43
C SER A 209 -10.36 -1.27 1.90
N VAL A 210 -9.34 -0.59 1.35
CA VAL A 210 -9.08 -0.54 -0.09
C VAL A 210 -8.85 -1.94 -0.66
N LEU A 211 -8.10 -2.80 0.04
CA LEU A 211 -7.87 -4.18 -0.37
C LEU A 211 -9.19 -4.96 -0.44
N ILE A 212 -10.03 -4.89 0.61
CA ILE A 212 -11.33 -5.59 0.64
C ILE A 212 -12.26 -5.08 -0.46
N TRP A 213 -12.39 -3.76 -0.60
CA TRP A 213 -13.26 -3.15 -1.62
C TRP A 213 -12.75 -3.42 -3.04
N SER A 214 -11.44 -3.44 -3.25
CA SER A 214 -10.87 -3.81 -4.55
C SER A 214 -11.14 -5.28 -4.87
N ALA A 215 -10.97 -6.19 -3.91
CA ALA A 215 -11.31 -7.61 -4.06
C ALA A 215 -12.80 -7.81 -4.37
N LEU A 216 -13.69 -7.02 -3.75
CA LEU A 216 -15.12 -7.03 -4.07
C LEU A 216 -15.39 -6.53 -5.49
N ALA A 217 -14.70 -5.49 -5.94
CA ALA A 217 -14.82 -4.98 -7.30
C ALA A 217 -14.43 -6.03 -8.37
N PHE A 218 -13.48 -6.92 -8.06
CA PHE A 218 -13.13 -8.04 -8.96
C PHE A 218 -14.29 -9.01 -9.21
N LEU A 219 -15.29 -9.09 -8.31
CA LEU A 219 -16.50 -9.89 -8.55
C LEU A 219 -17.36 -9.36 -9.70
N ILE A 220 -17.09 -8.15 -10.20
CA ILE A 220 -17.75 -7.58 -11.37
C ILE A 220 -17.17 -8.18 -12.67
N LEU A 221 -15.89 -8.57 -12.69
CA LEU A 221 -15.23 -9.06 -13.91
C LEU A 221 -15.97 -10.21 -14.61
N PRO A 222 -16.44 -11.26 -13.91
CA PRO A 222 -17.18 -12.34 -14.54
C PRO A 222 -18.43 -11.86 -15.31
N PHE A 223 -19.15 -10.87 -14.77
CA PHE A 223 -20.32 -10.33 -15.43
C PHE A 223 -19.96 -9.53 -16.68
N VAL A 224 -18.83 -8.80 -16.64
CA VAL A 224 -18.32 -8.06 -17.80
C VAL A 224 -17.89 -9.01 -18.92
N THR A 225 -17.12 -10.05 -18.61
CA THR A 225 -16.65 -11.03 -19.60
C THR A 225 -17.81 -11.84 -20.19
N ILE A 226 -18.80 -12.25 -19.37
CA ILE A 226 -20.02 -12.90 -19.86
C ILE A 226 -20.75 -11.98 -20.84
N SER A 227 -20.97 -10.72 -20.47
CA SER A 227 -21.65 -9.76 -21.33
C SER A 227 -20.94 -9.55 -22.67
N ARG A 228 -19.61 -9.48 -22.66
CA ARG A 228 -18.79 -9.36 -23.88
C ARG A 228 -18.86 -10.60 -24.77
N ASN A 229 -18.76 -11.79 -24.20
CA ASN A 229 -18.86 -13.05 -24.96
C ASN A 229 -20.24 -13.21 -25.60
N ILE A 230 -21.33 -12.88 -24.88
CA ILE A 230 -22.69 -12.92 -25.43
C ILE A 230 -22.83 -11.92 -26.60
N ARG A 231 -22.31 -10.69 -26.46
CA ARG A 231 -22.35 -9.67 -27.51
C ARG A 231 -21.56 -10.05 -28.77
N THR A 232 -20.51 -10.85 -28.64
CA THR A 232 -19.72 -11.36 -29.77
C THR A 232 -20.30 -12.65 -30.37
N GLY A 233 -21.48 -13.09 -29.93
CA GLY A 233 -22.17 -14.27 -30.45
C GLY A 233 -21.66 -15.60 -29.89
N HIS A 234 -20.83 -15.58 -28.84
CA HIS A 234 -20.23 -16.77 -28.27
C HIS A 234 -20.93 -17.19 -26.98
N SER A 235 -21.66 -18.30 -27.06
CA SER A 235 -22.28 -19.01 -25.92
C SER A 235 -21.48 -20.26 -25.52
N GLY A 236 -20.16 -20.24 -25.74
CA GLY A 236 -19.25 -21.35 -25.42
C GLY A 236 -19.36 -21.82 -23.96
N PRO A 237 -18.70 -22.93 -23.59
CA PRO A 237 -18.98 -23.63 -22.34
C PRO A 237 -19.02 -22.67 -21.15
N LEU A 238 -20.06 -22.80 -20.31
CA LEU A 238 -20.31 -21.92 -19.16
C LEU A 238 -19.09 -21.76 -18.25
N ARG A 239 -18.21 -22.77 -18.25
CA ARG A 239 -16.95 -22.77 -17.50
C ARG A 239 -15.91 -21.79 -18.02
N MET A 240 -15.88 -21.44 -19.31
CA MET A 240 -14.92 -20.50 -19.91
C MET A 240 -15.46 -19.08 -20.03
N ILE A 241 -16.76 -18.93 -20.29
CA ILE A 241 -17.38 -17.64 -20.65
C ILE A 241 -17.23 -16.54 -19.58
N TRP A 242 -16.97 -16.93 -18.33
CA TRP A 242 -16.83 -16.03 -17.18
C TRP A 242 -15.40 -15.58 -16.88
N HIS A 243 -14.37 -16.14 -17.52
CA HIS A 243 -12.97 -15.75 -17.27
C HIS A 243 -12.08 -15.72 -18.52
N ALA A 244 -12.63 -16.01 -19.70
CA ALA A 244 -11.93 -15.98 -20.98
C ALA A 244 -12.80 -15.36 -22.07
N GLU A 245 -12.17 -14.74 -23.08
CA GLU A 245 -12.84 -14.23 -24.27
C GLU A 245 -12.40 -15.05 -25.50
N ARG A 246 -13.33 -15.30 -26.43
CA ARG A 246 -13.00 -15.97 -27.69
C ARG A 246 -12.63 -14.94 -28.76
N TRP A 247 -11.42 -15.07 -29.29
CA TRP A 247 -10.87 -14.18 -30.31
C TRP A 247 -10.68 -14.92 -31.63
N GLY A 248 -10.87 -14.22 -32.75
CA GLY A 248 -10.47 -14.69 -34.08
C GLY A 248 -8.95 -14.72 -34.21
N LEU A 249 -8.39 -15.71 -34.92
CA LEU A 249 -6.93 -15.86 -35.08
C LEU A 249 -6.28 -14.65 -35.76
N ASP A 250 -7.05 -13.95 -36.60
CA ASP A 250 -6.69 -12.71 -37.29
C ASP A 250 -6.55 -11.51 -36.35
N GLN A 251 -7.17 -11.56 -35.16
CA GLN A 251 -7.19 -10.46 -34.19
C GLN A 251 -6.11 -10.61 -33.11
N ILE A 252 -5.46 -11.77 -33.04
CA ILE A 252 -4.39 -12.08 -32.07
C ILE A 252 -3.07 -11.35 -32.38
N PRO A 253 -2.62 -11.19 -33.64
CA PRO A 253 -1.34 -10.56 -33.94
C PRO A 253 -1.25 -9.14 -33.37
N GLY A 254 -0.16 -8.85 -32.65
CA GLY A 254 0.08 -7.56 -32.02
C GLY A 254 -0.64 -7.34 -30.69
N GLN A 255 -1.47 -8.30 -30.25
CA GLN A 255 -2.11 -8.27 -28.94
C GLN A 255 -1.31 -9.09 -27.92
N GLN A 256 -1.19 -8.57 -26.72
CA GLN A 256 -0.66 -9.35 -25.60
C GLN A 256 -1.82 -10.19 -25.07
N VAL A 257 -1.90 -11.48 -25.38
CA VAL A 257 -2.95 -12.38 -24.87
C VAL A 257 -2.36 -13.70 -24.39
N TRP A 258 -2.99 -14.30 -23.38
CA TRP A 258 -2.70 -15.67 -22.97
C TRP A 258 -3.66 -16.60 -23.67
N ILE A 259 -3.11 -17.50 -24.49
CA ILE A 259 -3.91 -18.46 -25.26
C ILE A 259 -4.23 -19.66 -24.36
N LEU A 260 -5.52 -19.89 -24.13
CA LEU A 260 -6.05 -20.95 -23.26
C LEU A 260 -6.48 -22.22 -24.04
N SER A 261 -6.33 -22.21 -25.35
CA SER A 261 -6.70 -23.32 -26.24
C SER A 261 -5.53 -23.76 -27.11
N ASP A 262 -5.49 -25.04 -27.42
CA ASP A 262 -4.49 -25.68 -28.26
C ASP A 262 -5.19 -26.39 -29.42
N ILE A 263 -4.51 -26.59 -30.54
CA ILE A 263 -5.05 -27.34 -31.69
C ILE A 263 -4.40 -28.71 -31.70
N VAL A 264 -5.22 -29.77 -31.60
CA VAL A 264 -4.75 -31.16 -31.63
C VAL A 264 -5.26 -31.81 -32.92
N GLU A 265 -4.36 -32.45 -33.68
CA GLU A 265 -4.74 -33.33 -34.78
C GLU A 265 -5.04 -34.73 -34.23
N THR A 266 -6.25 -35.20 -34.52
CA THR A 266 -6.73 -36.53 -34.15
C THR A 266 -6.09 -37.58 -35.09
N ALA A 267 -6.02 -38.85 -34.69
CA ALA A 267 -5.47 -39.93 -35.52
C ALA A 267 -6.15 -40.06 -36.91
N ASP A 268 -7.38 -39.57 -37.04
CA ASP A 268 -8.16 -39.50 -38.29
C ASP A 268 -7.83 -38.27 -39.17
N GLY A 269 -6.87 -37.43 -38.77
CA GLY A 269 -6.49 -36.19 -39.48
C GLY A 269 -7.39 -34.98 -39.17
N GLU A 270 -8.42 -35.13 -38.34
CA GLU A 270 -9.28 -34.01 -37.93
C GLU A 270 -8.60 -33.10 -36.89
N ARG A 271 -8.56 -31.80 -37.17
CA ARG A 271 -8.11 -30.76 -36.23
C ARG A 271 -9.23 -30.41 -35.24
N LYS A 272 -9.02 -30.70 -33.95
CA LYS A 272 -9.94 -30.31 -32.87
C LYS A 272 -9.28 -29.30 -31.93
N ILE A 273 -10.07 -28.32 -31.50
CA ILE A 273 -9.65 -27.36 -30.48
C ILE A 273 -9.76 -28.05 -29.13
N ARG A 274 -8.64 -28.14 -28.42
CA ARG A 274 -8.58 -28.65 -27.05
C ARG A 274 -8.25 -27.50 -26.10
N GLU A 275 -9.10 -27.32 -25.11
CA GLU A 275 -8.88 -26.31 -24.07
C GLU A 275 -7.76 -26.78 -23.11
N ARG A 276 -6.73 -25.94 -22.88
CA ARG A 276 -5.75 -26.17 -21.82
C ARG A 276 -6.32 -25.61 -20.52
N MET A 277 -6.87 -26.49 -19.69
CA MET A 277 -7.03 -26.19 -18.26
C MET A 277 -5.75 -26.61 -17.52
N ARG A 278 -5.28 -25.75 -16.63
CA ARG A 278 -4.27 -26.08 -15.63
C ARG A 278 -4.96 -26.27 -14.29
#